data_AF-A0A835PV00-F1
#
_entry.id   AF-A0A835PV00-F1
#
_cell.length_a   1.000
_cell.length_b   1.000
_cell.length_c   1.000
_cell.angle_alpha   90.00
_cell.angle_beta   90.00
_cell.angle_gamma   90.00
#
_symmetry.space_group_name_H-M   'P 1'
#
loop_
_entity.id
_entity.type
_entity.pdbx_description
1 polymer ?
#
loop_
_entity_poly.entity_id
_entity_poly.type
_entity_poly.pdbx_seq_one_letter_code
_entity_poly.pdbx_strand_id
1 'polypeptide(L)'
;MPESLFTQRCFSLKGVHPMLRPSLISCPCTPLSFLSSSWSFLPRTLAAVENLSATTFQENLHATHSDLFFYQRSSVTTPLFVSGRQSIEEVFSGSWVDGDAETEAQMGVSGFIEVGYISGVHGLKGELRVKPNTEFPELRFCTPGTRWLKACIFGKERISEMHLTGGRSHAGLKSWIISFKGIETVDQAKQIVGSTLLIKEEDRPELEEDAFYTHDLVGMRVILKEWKQRKKLQQQLTPVKKKLHEIGQSHVLHGLSIGEKPQKTILAKQIVDINLRLFQHAVQSIETPSGRFSLYDFVDDNSNLLLKNALRIPYSYLLDCAYSEKNDELHDEGLQLLKNSKVAIILVINNENSTRVVSKETLLSKLQQLLLDYQRVLKFGEKCLEIPLIIVTSKYLLASCEKLFSENDYFMFNPQKVLFIEETKLPIISNSAESNRILMKSSWEILQSPIGSGGTFDSLSSHKALDLLQRMGVEYVQLCSLSARCAFGSPFFFGLACSRRADLALKILDRNEEDDYDIIFSIGQLSKTFKHFETIPFQAVPEQHRHVEQIDGEWLELDPTMPNSYRLHCSIDSSLFNSCNMDKVFILHVSE
;
A
#
# COMPACT_ATOMS: atom_id res chain seq x y z
N MET A 1 -40.56 -24.98 3.62
CA MET A 1 -40.40 -26.32 3.00
C MET A 1 -40.35 -26.14 1.50
N PRO A 2 -39.43 -26.81 0.81
CA PRO A 2 -38.17 -26.15 0.37
C PRO A 2 -37.94 -26.32 -1.15
N GLU A 3 -36.78 -26.18 -1.83
CA GLU A 3 -35.32 -26.26 -1.59
C GLU A 3 -34.64 -25.32 -2.66
N SER A 4 -33.55 -24.58 -2.44
CA SER A 4 -32.12 -24.99 -2.29
C SER A 4 -31.61 -25.81 -3.51
N LEU A 5 -30.46 -25.58 -4.16
CA LEU A 5 -29.15 -25.10 -3.69
C LEU A 5 -28.27 -24.51 -4.84
N PHE A 6 -27.30 -23.67 -4.48
CA PHE A 6 -26.17 -23.26 -5.33
C PHE A 6 -25.05 -24.34 -5.35
N THR A 7 -24.29 -24.46 -6.44
CA THR A 7 -22.89 -24.96 -6.35
C THR A 7 -22.02 -24.43 -7.50
N GLN A 8 -20.87 -23.83 -7.16
CA GLN A 8 -19.85 -23.42 -8.12
C GLN A 8 -19.00 -24.61 -8.58
N ARG A 9 -18.51 -24.58 -9.83
CA ARG A 9 -17.25 -25.24 -10.21
C ARG A 9 -16.42 -24.35 -11.15
N CYS A 10 -15.13 -24.29 -10.89
CA CYS A 10 -14.15 -23.51 -11.66
C CYS A 10 -13.80 -24.21 -12.98
N PHE A 11 -13.47 -23.42 -14.00
CA PHE A 11 -12.86 -23.92 -15.25
C PHE A 11 -11.33 -23.98 -15.14
N SER A 12 -10.75 -24.98 -15.80
CA SER A 12 -9.30 -25.21 -15.89
C SER A 12 -8.79 -24.85 -17.28
N LEU A 13 -7.58 -24.30 -17.37
CA LEU A 13 -6.92 -23.92 -18.63
C LEU A 13 -5.65 -24.77 -18.88
N LYS A 14 -5.62 -25.47 -20.02
CA LYS A 14 -4.48 -26.10 -20.71
C LYS A 14 -4.81 -26.11 -22.21
N GLY A 15 -3.91 -25.99 -23.19
CA GLY A 15 -2.51 -25.52 -23.26
C GLY A 15 -2.40 -24.46 -24.38
N VAL A 16 -1.31 -24.21 -25.12
CA VAL A 16 -0.18 -25.04 -25.59
C VAL A 16 0.95 -24.08 -26.08
N HIS A 17 2.22 -24.45 -25.96
CA HIS A 17 3.39 -23.71 -26.51
C HIS A 17 3.60 -23.94 -28.02
N PRO A 18 4.33 -23.04 -28.71
CA PRO A 18 5.71 -23.39 -29.07
C PRO A 18 6.75 -22.29 -28.78
N MET A 19 8.03 -22.68 -28.80
CA MET A 19 9.18 -21.82 -28.54
C MET A 19 9.61 -20.98 -29.76
N LEU A 20 10.33 -19.88 -29.49
CA LEU A 20 11.55 -19.50 -30.22
C LEU A 20 12.46 -18.60 -29.33
N ARG A 21 13.76 -18.87 -29.34
CA ARG A 21 14.88 -18.07 -28.78
C ARG A 21 15.55 -17.28 -29.94
N PRO A 22 16.51 -16.34 -29.75
CA PRO A 22 17.41 -16.11 -28.59
C PRO A 22 17.24 -14.66 -28.02
N SER A 23 18.15 -14.01 -27.28
CA SER A 23 19.55 -14.28 -26.87
C SER A 23 19.88 -13.67 -25.49
N LEU A 24 21.09 -13.90 -24.99
CA LEU A 24 21.70 -13.20 -23.86
C LEU A 24 23.11 -12.73 -24.24
N ILE A 25 23.44 -11.46 -23.98
CA ILE A 25 24.81 -10.95 -23.96
C ILE A 25 25.12 -10.59 -22.51
N SER A 26 26.10 -11.27 -21.93
CA SER A 26 26.60 -11.01 -20.58
C SER A 26 27.76 -10.01 -20.59
N CYS A 27 27.80 -9.13 -19.60
CA CYS A 27 29.00 -8.39 -19.22
C CYS A 27 29.36 -8.72 -17.77
N PRO A 28 30.65 -8.90 -17.43
CA PRO A 28 31.06 -9.46 -16.15
C PRO A 28 31.28 -8.39 -15.07
N CYS A 29 31.08 -8.78 -13.81
CA CYS A 29 31.65 -8.10 -12.65
C CYS A 29 32.56 -9.08 -11.91
N THR A 30 33.82 -8.69 -11.71
CA THR A 30 34.81 -9.43 -10.93
C THR A 30 34.68 -9.12 -9.42
N PRO A 31 35.06 -10.05 -8.53
CA PRO A 31 34.93 -9.88 -7.09
C PRO A 31 36.18 -9.26 -6.43
N LEU A 32 36.00 -8.68 -5.24
CA LEU A 32 37.08 -8.39 -4.30
C LEU A 32 36.66 -8.77 -2.87
N SER A 33 37.65 -9.08 -2.04
CA SER A 33 37.56 -10.03 -0.93
C SER A 33 37.70 -9.44 0.48
N PHE A 34 37.13 -10.15 1.47
CA PHE A 34 37.58 -10.34 2.86
C PHE A 34 38.51 -9.33 3.56
N LEU A 35 38.12 -8.95 4.79
CA LEU A 35 38.89 -8.84 6.05
C LEU A 35 37.88 -8.44 7.15
N SER A 36 37.33 -9.33 7.99
CA SER A 36 37.88 -9.91 9.24
C SER A 36 38.20 -8.92 10.39
N SER A 37 37.33 -8.88 11.40
CA SER A 37 37.62 -8.77 12.85
C SER A 37 36.26 -8.70 13.58
N SER A 38 35.82 -9.69 14.35
CA SER A 38 36.38 -10.18 15.63
C SER A 38 36.28 -9.14 16.75
N TRP A 39 35.16 -9.13 17.48
CA TRP A 39 35.15 -8.95 18.94
C TRP A 39 33.93 -9.65 19.55
N SER A 40 34.21 -10.51 20.52
CA SER A 40 33.22 -11.21 21.34
C SER A 40 33.43 -10.80 22.79
N PHE A 41 32.35 -10.47 23.50
CA PHE A 41 32.31 -10.62 24.96
C PHE A 41 30.88 -10.98 25.39
N LEU A 42 30.78 -12.02 26.22
CA LEU A 42 29.54 -12.61 26.72
C LEU A 42 29.08 -11.91 28.03
N PRO A 43 27.80 -12.11 28.45
CA PRO A 43 27.15 -11.34 29.51
C PRO A 43 27.27 -12.01 30.89
N ARG A 44 26.68 -11.37 31.93
CA ARG A 44 26.20 -11.90 33.24
C ARG A 44 25.65 -10.69 34.04
N THR A 45 24.62 -10.72 34.92
CA THR A 45 23.70 -11.77 35.42
C THR A 45 22.60 -11.17 36.33
N LEU A 46 21.46 -11.88 36.51
CA LEU A 46 20.65 -12.11 37.75
C LEU A 46 20.19 -10.91 38.63
N ALA A 47 19.06 -10.93 39.36
CA ALA A 47 17.89 -11.84 39.43
C ALA A 47 16.74 -11.18 40.25
N ALA A 48 15.54 -11.77 40.18
CA ALA A 48 14.42 -11.90 41.18
C ALA A 48 14.14 -10.75 42.19
N VAL A 49 12.88 -10.36 42.46
CA VAL A 49 11.99 -10.83 43.57
C VAL A 49 10.82 -9.80 43.64
N GLU A 50 9.53 -10.06 43.93
CA GLU A 50 8.68 -11.27 43.94
C GLU A 50 7.16 -10.89 43.94
N ASN A 51 6.29 -11.89 43.73
CA ASN A 51 4.93 -12.16 44.28
C ASN A 51 3.99 -11.05 44.81
N LEU A 52 2.71 -11.17 44.41
CA LEU A 52 1.47 -11.26 45.25
C LEU A 52 0.25 -11.34 44.29
N SER A 53 -0.30 -12.53 44.04
CA SER A 53 -1.42 -13.18 44.76
C SER A 53 -2.82 -12.77 44.28
N ALA A 54 -3.68 -13.75 43.97
CA ALA A 54 -5.00 -13.56 43.36
C ALA A 54 -6.18 -13.86 44.31
N THR A 55 -7.29 -13.16 44.11
CA THR A 55 -8.68 -13.59 44.40
C THR A 55 -9.62 -12.81 43.47
N THR A 56 -10.21 -13.42 42.43
CA THR A 56 -11.46 -14.21 42.42
C THR A 56 -12.73 -13.37 42.48
N PHE A 57 -13.45 -13.30 41.34
CA PHE A 57 -14.91 -13.22 41.30
C PHE A 57 -15.42 -13.99 40.06
N GLN A 58 -16.01 -15.16 40.30
CA GLN A 58 -16.98 -15.85 39.43
C GLN A 58 -18.27 -14.99 39.38
N GLU A 59 -19.20 -15.03 38.42
CA GLU A 59 -19.55 -15.97 37.34
C GLU A 59 -20.50 -15.21 36.34
N ASN A 60 -21.21 -15.73 35.33
CA ASN A 60 -21.45 -17.07 34.77
C ASN A 60 -21.79 -16.93 33.26
N LEU A 61 -21.46 -17.91 32.41
CA LEU A 61 -22.31 -18.29 31.26
C LEU A 61 -21.95 -19.69 30.72
N HIS A 62 -22.98 -20.42 30.28
CA HIS A 62 -22.97 -21.89 30.16
C HIS A 62 -22.11 -22.47 29.03
N ALA A 63 -21.63 -23.69 29.28
CA ALA A 63 -20.88 -24.53 28.34
C ALA A 63 -21.79 -25.38 27.42
N THR A 64 -21.27 -25.73 26.24
CA THR A 64 -21.67 -26.91 25.46
C THR A 64 -20.43 -27.70 25.04
N HIS A 65 -20.62 -28.99 24.79
CA HIS A 65 -19.58 -30.01 24.94
C HIS A 65 -18.46 -30.04 23.88
N SER A 66 -17.29 -30.45 24.35
CA SER A 66 -16.16 -30.95 23.57
C SER A 66 -16.12 -32.48 23.57
N ASP A 67 -15.83 -33.11 22.43
CA ASP A 67 -15.41 -34.51 22.37
C ASP A 67 -13.96 -34.62 21.86
N LEU A 68 -13.05 -34.86 22.81
CA LEU A 68 -11.65 -35.24 22.56
C LEU A 68 -11.55 -36.77 22.64
N PHE A 69 -11.03 -37.40 21.58
CA PHE A 69 -10.90 -38.85 21.53
C PHE A 69 -9.84 -39.37 22.52
N PHE A 70 -10.29 -40.18 23.49
CA PHE A 70 -9.42 -40.98 24.35
C PHE A 70 -8.75 -42.11 23.56
N TYR A 71 -7.42 -42.21 23.64
CA TYR A 71 -6.71 -43.44 23.27
C TYR A 71 -6.52 -44.32 24.52
N GLN A 72 -7.29 -45.39 24.64
CA GLN A 72 -7.12 -46.36 25.73
C GLN A 72 -5.89 -47.23 25.50
N ARG A 73 -5.10 -47.44 26.57
CA ARG A 73 -4.06 -48.47 26.61
C ARG A 73 -4.70 -49.86 26.56
N SER A 74 -4.33 -50.67 25.58
CA SER A 74 -4.58 -52.11 25.56
C SER A 74 -3.27 -52.87 25.81
N SER A 75 -3.31 -53.81 26.76
CA SER A 75 -2.19 -54.64 27.19
C SER A 75 -1.80 -55.68 26.14
N VAL A 76 -0.50 -55.78 25.82
CA VAL A 76 0.03 -56.85 24.96
C VAL A 76 0.56 -58.00 25.80
N THR A 77 -0.02 -59.18 25.62
CA THR A 77 0.42 -60.45 26.18
C THR A 77 1.66 -60.97 25.44
N THR A 78 2.75 -61.28 26.15
CA THR A 78 3.94 -61.91 25.57
C THR A 78 3.70 -63.37 25.18
N PRO A 79 3.97 -63.80 23.94
CA PRO A 79 4.06 -65.22 23.59
C PRO A 79 5.43 -65.81 23.98
N LEU A 80 5.45 -67.10 24.33
CA LEU A 80 6.64 -67.82 24.77
C LEU A 80 7.64 -68.10 23.64
N PHE A 81 8.92 -68.17 24.02
CA PHE A 81 10.02 -68.68 23.19
C PHE A 81 9.76 -70.13 22.75
N VAL A 82 10.04 -70.42 21.47
CA VAL A 82 10.28 -71.79 20.97
C VAL A 82 11.71 -71.85 20.43
N SER A 83 12.45 -72.88 20.84
CA SER A 83 13.87 -73.04 20.56
C SER A 83 14.14 -73.54 19.13
N GLY A 84 14.94 -72.79 18.37
CA GLY A 84 15.52 -73.23 17.10
C GLY A 84 16.68 -72.32 16.69
N ARG A 85 17.91 -72.85 16.67
CA ARG A 85 19.10 -72.07 16.27
C ARG A 85 19.21 -71.98 14.75
N GLN A 86 19.08 -70.77 14.22
CA GLN A 86 19.89 -70.23 13.13
C GLN A 86 20.04 -68.72 13.36
N SER A 87 21.23 -68.17 13.12
CA SER A 87 21.66 -66.85 13.59
C SER A 87 21.07 -65.70 12.76
N ILE A 88 20.46 -64.73 13.43
CA ILE A 88 19.94 -63.47 12.84
C ILE A 88 21.08 -62.64 12.21
N GLU A 89 22.33 -62.84 12.65
CA GLU A 89 23.51 -62.08 12.23
C GLU A 89 23.84 -62.22 10.73
N GLU A 90 23.42 -63.28 10.03
CA GLU A 90 23.75 -63.48 8.61
C GLU A 90 22.98 -62.56 7.65
N VAL A 91 21.93 -61.88 8.11
CA VAL A 91 21.12 -60.95 7.27
C VAL A 91 21.69 -59.51 7.30
N PHE A 92 22.46 -59.15 8.32
CA PHE A 92 22.91 -57.77 8.58
C PHE A 92 24.40 -57.58 8.25
N SER A 93 24.72 -57.33 6.98
CA SER A 93 26.07 -56.94 6.56
C SER A 93 26.25 -55.41 6.56
N GLY A 94 26.42 -54.82 7.74
CA GLY A 94 26.65 -53.38 7.93
C GLY A 94 27.29 -53.01 9.27
N SER A 95 27.94 -51.85 9.36
CA SER A 95 28.63 -51.40 10.58
C SER A 95 27.66 -51.04 11.70
N TRP A 96 27.89 -51.58 12.90
CA TRP A 96 27.12 -51.27 14.10
C TRP A 96 27.37 -49.84 14.60
N VAL A 97 26.30 -49.19 15.07
CA VAL A 97 26.38 -48.03 15.95
C VAL A 97 25.71 -48.44 17.26
N ASP A 98 26.49 -48.61 18.32
CA ASP A 98 25.96 -48.93 19.65
C ASP A 98 25.37 -47.66 20.30
N GLY A 99 24.09 -47.74 20.67
CA GLY A 99 23.42 -46.75 21.52
C GLY A 99 23.28 -47.29 22.94
N ASP A 100 23.88 -46.61 23.91
CA ASP A 100 23.75 -46.96 25.33
C ASP A 100 22.43 -46.47 25.92
N ALA A 101 21.79 -47.34 26.72
CA ALA A 101 20.34 -47.36 26.89
C ALA A 101 19.82 -46.60 28.14
N GLU A 102 20.47 -45.52 28.57
CA GLU A 102 20.12 -44.81 29.82
C GLU A 102 19.70 -43.33 29.67
N THR A 103 19.35 -42.86 28.46
CA THR A 103 18.82 -41.47 28.29
C THR A 103 17.80 -41.31 27.15
N GLU A 104 16.77 -42.17 27.10
CA GLU A 104 15.73 -42.14 26.04
C GLU A 104 14.29 -42.00 26.59
N ALA A 105 14.01 -40.93 27.33
CA ALA A 105 12.64 -40.57 27.74
C ALA A 105 12.21 -39.14 27.32
N GLN A 106 13.15 -38.25 27.03
CA GLN A 106 12.92 -36.85 26.66
C GLN A 106 14.01 -36.33 25.71
N MET A 107 13.98 -36.80 24.45
CA MET A 107 14.46 -36.13 23.23
C MET A 107 14.31 -37.14 22.08
N GLY A 108 13.77 -36.71 20.94
CA GLY A 108 13.62 -37.59 19.78
C GLY A 108 14.99 -37.99 19.21
N VAL A 109 15.08 -39.22 18.66
CA VAL A 109 16.28 -39.79 18.05
C VAL A 109 16.87 -38.79 17.05
N SER A 110 18.00 -38.16 17.40
CA SER A 110 18.51 -37.00 16.68
C SER A 110 18.90 -37.35 15.24
N GLY A 111 18.24 -36.72 14.26
CA GLY A 111 18.57 -36.83 12.85
C GLY A 111 17.80 -37.89 12.05
N PHE A 112 16.82 -38.60 12.62
CA PHE A 112 16.00 -39.58 11.90
C PHE A 112 14.50 -39.25 11.92
N ILE A 113 13.82 -39.46 10.78
CA ILE A 113 12.38 -39.27 10.60
C ILE A 113 11.74 -40.61 10.25
N GLU A 114 10.70 -41.00 10.99
CA GLU A 114 9.89 -42.19 10.69
C GLU A 114 9.06 -41.97 9.41
N VAL A 115 9.14 -42.91 8.47
CA VAL A 115 8.40 -42.82 7.19
C VAL A 115 7.41 -43.96 6.94
N GLY A 116 7.52 -45.08 7.64
CA GLY A 116 6.54 -46.18 7.52
C GLY A 116 6.88 -47.41 8.35
N TYR A 117 5.92 -48.34 8.47
CA TYR A 117 6.00 -49.52 9.34
C TYR A 117 5.84 -50.83 8.56
N ILE A 118 6.75 -51.79 8.76
CA ILE A 118 6.72 -53.11 8.11
C ILE A 118 5.66 -53.99 8.78
N SER A 119 4.52 -54.14 8.09
CA SER A 119 3.31 -54.80 8.60
C SER A 119 3.20 -56.30 8.28
N GLY A 120 4.05 -56.84 7.40
CA GLY A 120 4.03 -58.26 7.04
C GLY A 120 4.86 -58.58 5.79
N VAL A 121 4.94 -59.86 5.44
CA VAL A 121 5.59 -60.35 4.21
C VAL A 121 4.58 -60.40 3.05
N HIS A 122 5.07 -60.29 1.82
CA HIS A 122 4.30 -60.40 0.59
C HIS A 122 5.00 -61.34 -0.41
N GLY A 123 4.24 -62.20 -1.07
CA GLY A 123 4.76 -63.17 -2.05
C GLY A 123 5.72 -64.21 -1.45
N LEU A 124 6.45 -64.90 -2.35
CA LEU A 124 7.43 -65.94 -1.99
C LEU A 124 8.89 -65.47 -2.10
N LYS A 125 9.13 -64.27 -2.64
CA LYS A 125 10.47 -63.71 -2.96
C LYS A 125 10.97 -62.68 -1.93
N GLY A 126 10.58 -62.83 -0.67
CA GLY A 126 11.01 -61.93 0.41
C GLY A 126 10.47 -60.49 0.35
N GLU A 127 9.47 -60.18 -0.47
CA GLU A 127 8.89 -58.83 -0.53
C GLU A 127 8.15 -58.49 0.77
N LEU A 128 8.03 -57.20 1.09
CA LEU A 128 7.53 -56.72 2.39
C LEU A 128 6.39 -55.72 2.21
N ARG A 129 5.37 -55.79 3.08
CA ARG A 129 4.24 -54.85 3.10
C ARG A 129 4.44 -53.74 4.12
N VAL A 130 4.59 -52.51 3.66
CA VAL A 130 4.77 -51.30 4.48
C VAL A 130 3.49 -50.49 4.56
N LYS A 131 3.13 -50.02 5.76
CA LYS A 131 2.14 -48.96 5.96
C LYS A 131 2.87 -47.60 5.97
N PRO A 132 2.47 -46.62 5.14
CA PRO A 132 3.13 -45.33 5.09
C PRO A 132 2.82 -44.49 6.34
N ASN A 133 3.82 -43.79 6.85
CA ASN A 133 3.71 -42.72 7.85
C ASN A 133 4.43 -41.46 7.34
N THR A 134 4.18 -41.11 6.08
CA THR A 134 4.81 -39.99 5.37
C THR A 134 3.86 -39.47 4.29
N GLU A 135 3.93 -38.17 4.01
CA GLU A 135 3.14 -37.51 2.96
C GLU A 135 3.71 -37.79 1.55
N PHE A 136 4.94 -38.33 1.44
CA PHE A 136 5.62 -38.62 0.17
C PHE A 136 5.90 -40.13 -0.06
N PRO A 137 4.90 -41.02 0.05
CA PRO A 137 5.16 -42.45 0.09
C PRO A 137 5.69 -43.01 -1.24
N GLU A 138 5.27 -42.46 -2.39
CA GLU A 138 5.79 -42.82 -3.71
C GLU A 138 7.30 -42.55 -3.79
N LEU A 139 7.71 -41.34 -3.42
CA LEU A 139 9.12 -40.95 -3.38
C LEU A 139 9.93 -41.84 -2.43
N ARG A 140 9.40 -42.16 -1.24
CA ARG A 140 10.15 -42.92 -0.22
C ARG A 140 10.23 -44.43 -0.47
N PHE A 141 9.21 -45.04 -1.06
CA PHE A 141 9.11 -46.51 -1.22
C PHE A 141 9.35 -47.02 -2.64
N CYS A 142 9.19 -46.19 -3.68
CA CYS A 142 9.51 -46.61 -5.05
C CYS A 142 10.96 -46.34 -5.45
N THR A 143 11.59 -45.28 -4.92
CA THR A 143 12.98 -44.94 -5.29
C THR A 143 13.98 -45.89 -4.61
N PRO A 144 14.88 -46.55 -5.36
CA PRO A 144 15.96 -47.33 -4.77
C PRO A 144 16.92 -46.45 -3.97
N GLY A 145 17.57 -47.00 -2.95
CA GLY A 145 18.56 -46.29 -2.14
C GLY A 145 18.64 -46.75 -0.69
N THR A 146 19.54 -46.14 0.08
CA THR A 146 19.68 -46.42 1.51
C THR A 146 18.42 -45.99 2.28
N ARG A 147 17.98 -46.86 3.20
CA ARG A 147 16.96 -46.63 4.22
C ARG A 147 17.49 -47.21 5.54
N TRP A 148 16.98 -46.70 6.65
CA TRP A 148 17.34 -47.23 7.96
C TRP A 148 16.16 -47.98 8.56
N LEU A 149 16.44 -49.11 9.20
CA LEU A 149 15.44 -49.99 9.78
C LEU A 149 15.60 -50.04 11.29
N LYS A 150 14.63 -49.48 12.01
CA LYS A 150 14.54 -49.53 13.47
C LYS A 150 13.79 -50.80 13.88
N ALA A 151 14.51 -51.74 14.49
CA ALA A 151 13.99 -53.02 14.98
C ALA A 151 14.26 -53.17 16.48
N CYS A 152 13.36 -53.83 17.21
CA CYS A 152 13.58 -54.16 18.62
C CYS A 152 14.10 -55.60 18.73
N ILE A 153 15.35 -55.76 19.15
CA ILE A 153 16.04 -57.05 19.27
C ILE A 153 16.50 -57.22 20.72
N PHE A 154 16.09 -58.31 21.38
CA PHE A 154 16.32 -58.56 22.82
C PHE A 154 15.91 -57.39 23.75
N GLY A 155 14.85 -56.66 23.39
CA GLY A 155 14.34 -55.53 24.18
C GLY A 155 15.14 -54.23 24.06
N LYS A 156 16.17 -54.19 23.22
CA LYS A 156 16.86 -52.95 22.82
C LYS A 156 16.46 -52.55 21.40
N GLU A 157 16.24 -51.26 21.18
CA GLU A 157 16.06 -50.72 19.85
C GLU A 157 17.41 -50.66 19.13
N ARG A 158 17.46 -51.09 17.86
CA ARG A 158 18.64 -51.04 17.01
C ARG A 158 18.26 -50.52 15.63
N ILE A 159 19.12 -49.69 15.06
CA ILE A 159 18.95 -49.11 13.72
C ILE A 159 19.98 -49.76 12.80
N SER A 160 19.52 -50.44 11.75
CA SER A 160 20.36 -51.08 10.75
C SER A 160 20.22 -50.40 9.39
N GLU A 161 21.32 -50.22 8.65
CA GLU A 161 21.27 -49.75 7.26
C GLU A 161 20.73 -50.87 6.34
N MET A 162 19.84 -50.51 5.43
CA MET A 162 19.22 -51.41 4.45
C MET A 162 19.13 -50.74 3.07
N HIS A 163 19.54 -51.44 2.01
CA HIS A 163 19.44 -50.91 0.65
C HIS A 163 18.14 -51.34 -0.03
N LEU A 164 17.20 -50.41 -0.16
CA LEU A 164 15.93 -50.58 -0.85
C LEU A 164 16.18 -50.75 -2.36
N THR A 165 15.78 -51.87 -2.95
CA THR A 165 15.95 -52.12 -4.39
C THR A 165 14.78 -51.61 -5.23
N GLY A 166 13.63 -51.36 -4.60
CA GLY A 166 12.47 -50.73 -5.20
C GLY A 166 11.18 -51.11 -4.49
N GLY A 167 10.07 -50.55 -4.98
CA GLY A 167 8.74 -50.83 -4.45
C GLY A 167 7.62 -50.38 -5.38
N ARG A 168 6.40 -50.79 -5.03
CA ARG A 168 5.16 -50.52 -5.78
C ARG A 168 3.98 -50.37 -4.82
N SER A 169 2.94 -49.64 -5.24
CA SER A 169 1.71 -49.55 -4.46
C SER A 169 0.97 -50.90 -4.48
N HIS A 170 0.40 -51.29 -3.33
CA HIS A 170 -0.47 -52.45 -3.29
C HIS A 170 -1.89 -52.03 -3.69
N ALA A 171 -2.28 -52.31 -4.94
CA ALA A 171 -3.62 -51.98 -5.43
C ALA A 171 -4.72 -52.41 -4.43
N GLY A 172 -5.64 -51.50 -4.12
CA GLY A 172 -6.75 -51.72 -3.18
C GLY A 172 -6.42 -51.60 -1.67
N LEU A 173 -5.15 -51.47 -1.26
CA LEU A 173 -4.76 -51.29 0.15
C LEU A 173 -3.92 -50.02 0.33
N LYS A 174 -4.08 -49.32 1.46
CA LYS A 174 -3.22 -48.19 1.86
C LYS A 174 -1.84 -48.67 2.35
N SER A 175 -1.14 -49.43 1.52
CA SER A 175 0.16 -50.04 1.82
C SER A 175 1.02 -50.22 0.58
N TRP A 176 2.33 -50.28 0.79
CA TRP A 176 3.35 -50.43 -0.24
C TRP A 176 3.96 -51.82 -0.18
N ILE A 177 4.35 -52.38 -1.32
CA ILE A 177 5.18 -53.58 -1.41
C ILE A 177 6.60 -53.10 -1.72
N ILE A 178 7.57 -53.47 -0.91
CA ILE A 178 8.99 -53.11 -1.11
C ILE A 178 9.89 -54.34 -1.06
N SER A 179 11.09 -54.20 -1.63
CA SER A 179 12.13 -55.24 -1.61
C SER A 179 13.47 -54.66 -1.16
N PHE A 180 14.21 -55.40 -0.33
CA PHE A 180 15.55 -55.03 0.13
C PHE A 180 16.61 -55.95 -0.49
N LYS A 181 17.79 -55.40 -0.76
CA LYS A 181 18.95 -56.19 -1.19
C LYS A 181 19.35 -57.14 -0.07
N GLY A 182 19.39 -58.45 -0.35
CA GLY A 182 19.72 -59.50 0.62
C GLY A 182 18.53 -60.17 1.31
N ILE A 183 17.29 -59.74 1.03
CA ILE A 183 16.07 -60.38 1.55
C ILE A 183 15.30 -60.99 0.38
N GLU A 184 15.56 -62.27 0.10
CA GLU A 184 15.03 -62.98 -1.07
C GLU A 184 14.07 -64.12 -0.69
N THR A 185 14.05 -64.51 0.58
CA THR A 185 13.20 -65.58 1.11
C THR A 185 12.14 -65.06 2.08
N VAL A 186 11.03 -65.79 2.18
CA VAL A 186 9.92 -65.49 3.11
C VAL A 186 10.39 -65.47 4.56
N ASP A 187 11.32 -66.34 4.95
CA ASP A 187 11.74 -66.47 6.34
C ASP A 187 12.72 -65.37 6.77
N GLN A 188 13.60 -64.90 5.87
CA GLN A 188 14.35 -63.64 6.09
C GLN A 188 13.39 -62.45 6.22
N ALA A 189 12.39 -62.35 5.35
CA ALA A 189 11.42 -61.25 5.40
C ALA A 189 10.60 -61.25 6.70
N LYS A 190 10.23 -62.42 7.25
CA LYS A 190 9.54 -62.54 8.55
C LYS A 190 10.36 -61.97 9.71
N GLN A 191 11.69 -62.11 9.70
CA GLN A 191 12.55 -61.66 10.81
C GLN A 191 12.50 -60.14 11.04
N ILE A 192 12.13 -59.36 10.02
CA ILE A 192 12.07 -57.88 10.10
C ILE A 192 10.65 -57.31 10.11
N VAL A 193 9.61 -58.15 10.09
CA VAL A 193 8.22 -57.70 10.29
C VAL A 193 8.06 -57.14 11.70
N GLY A 194 7.42 -55.97 11.82
CA GLY A 194 7.32 -55.22 13.07
C GLY A 194 8.32 -54.05 13.19
N SER A 195 9.23 -53.90 12.24
CA SER A 195 10.23 -52.82 12.24
C SER A 195 9.72 -51.53 11.58
N THR A 196 10.25 -50.38 12.00
CA THR A 196 9.95 -49.06 11.45
C THR A 196 11.04 -48.60 10.48
N LEU A 197 10.64 -48.06 9.34
CA LEU A 197 11.53 -47.44 8.36
C LEU A 197 11.76 -45.98 8.69
N LEU A 198 13.04 -45.61 8.66
CA LEU A 198 13.57 -44.27 8.91
C LEU A 198 14.27 -43.73 7.66
N ILE A 199 14.22 -42.41 7.49
CA ILE A 199 15.14 -41.62 6.67
C ILE A 199 15.94 -40.69 7.57
N LYS A 200 17.01 -40.09 7.07
CA LYS A 200 17.64 -38.98 7.80
C LYS A 200 16.87 -37.68 7.59
N GLU A 201 17.07 -36.77 8.53
CA GLU A 201 16.52 -35.40 8.47
C GLU A 201 17.10 -34.56 7.33
N GLU A 202 18.32 -34.86 6.88
CA GLU A 202 18.95 -34.22 5.70
C GLU A 202 18.30 -34.62 4.37
N ASP A 203 17.56 -35.74 4.31
CA ASP A 203 16.89 -36.23 3.10
C ASP A 203 15.49 -35.62 2.88
N ARG A 204 15.15 -34.49 3.53
CA ARG A 204 13.86 -33.78 3.35
C ARG A 204 13.73 -33.27 1.90
N PRO A 205 12.56 -33.40 1.23
CA PRO A 205 12.38 -32.82 -0.09
C PRO A 205 12.39 -31.28 0.01
N GLU A 206 12.93 -30.62 -0.99
CA GLU A 206 12.71 -29.19 -1.18
C GLU A 206 11.22 -28.94 -1.48
N LEU A 207 10.66 -27.89 -0.88
CA LEU A 207 9.28 -27.46 -1.10
C LEU A 207 9.23 -26.42 -2.23
N GLU A 208 8.07 -26.29 -2.88
CA GLU A 208 7.82 -25.20 -3.83
C GLU A 208 7.84 -23.83 -3.12
N GLU A 209 8.05 -22.74 -3.87
CA GLU A 209 7.88 -21.39 -3.33
C GLU A 209 6.48 -21.25 -2.69
N ASP A 210 6.41 -20.62 -1.51
CA ASP A 210 5.23 -20.49 -0.64
C ASP A 210 4.69 -21.77 0.04
N ALA A 211 5.36 -22.92 -0.05
CA ALA A 211 5.04 -24.10 0.75
C ALA A 211 5.91 -24.21 2.03
N PHE A 212 5.27 -24.56 3.16
CA PHE A 212 5.90 -24.69 4.49
C PHE A 212 5.51 -26.01 5.14
N TYR A 213 6.42 -26.62 5.91
CA TYR A 213 6.05 -27.78 6.72
C TYR A 213 5.22 -27.36 7.93
N THR A 214 4.22 -28.17 8.31
CA THR A 214 3.34 -27.91 9.46
C THR A 214 4.10 -27.64 10.77
N HIS A 215 5.28 -28.24 10.97
CA HIS A 215 6.09 -28.04 12.16
C HIS A 215 6.79 -26.67 12.21
N ASP A 216 7.14 -26.08 11.07
CA ASP A 216 7.76 -24.75 11.00
C ASP A 216 6.79 -23.63 11.39
N LEU A 217 5.48 -23.89 11.26
CA LEU A 217 4.40 -22.96 11.63
C LEU A 217 4.08 -22.95 13.13
N VAL A 218 4.52 -23.96 13.89
CA VAL A 218 4.23 -24.08 15.33
C VAL A 218 5.00 -23.04 16.12
N GLY A 219 4.28 -22.15 16.82
CA GLY A 219 4.87 -21.08 17.64
C GLY A 219 4.98 -19.73 16.94
N MET A 220 4.63 -19.62 15.65
CA MET A 220 4.58 -18.34 14.95
C MET A 220 3.43 -17.45 15.45
N ARG A 221 3.66 -16.12 15.52
CA ARG A 221 2.66 -15.14 15.97
C ARG A 221 1.79 -14.64 14.81
N VAL A 222 0.51 -14.96 14.84
CA VAL A 222 -0.48 -14.41 13.88
C VAL A 222 -0.81 -12.94 14.21
N ILE A 223 -0.80 -12.06 13.21
CA ILE A 223 -1.19 -10.64 13.34
C ILE A 223 -2.26 -10.30 12.30
N LEU A 224 -3.49 -10.03 12.76
CA LEU A 224 -4.59 -9.57 11.90
C LEU A 224 -4.39 -8.09 11.51
N LYS A 225 -4.14 -7.84 10.22
CA LYS A 225 -3.86 -6.51 9.63
C LYS A 225 -4.90 -5.44 9.98
N GLU A 226 -6.17 -5.84 10.08
CA GLU A 226 -7.32 -4.99 10.35
C GLU A 226 -7.31 -4.38 11.78
N TRP A 227 -6.92 -5.14 12.80
CA TRP A 227 -6.96 -4.67 14.19
C TRP A 227 -6.03 -3.48 14.43
N LYS A 228 -4.81 -3.52 13.85
CA LYS A 228 -3.82 -2.44 13.94
C LYS A 228 -4.35 -1.15 13.31
N GLN A 229 -5.02 -1.25 12.16
CA GLN A 229 -5.64 -0.11 11.47
C GLN A 229 -6.79 0.47 12.29
N ARG A 230 -7.69 -0.39 12.82
CA ARG A 230 -8.82 0.05 13.65
C ARG A 230 -8.37 0.74 14.94
N LYS A 231 -7.34 0.21 15.62
CA LYS A 231 -6.77 0.84 16.82
C LYS A 231 -6.17 2.21 16.52
N LYS A 232 -5.44 2.35 15.40
CA LYS A 232 -4.90 3.64 14.95
C LYS A 232 -6.02 4.66 14.68
N LEU A 233 -7.07 4.26 13.95
CA LEU A 233 -8.22 5.12 13.66
C LEU A 233 -8.93 5.57 14.95
N GLN A 234 -9.14 4.68 15.93
CA GLN A 234 -9.71 5.03 17.22
C GLN A 234 -8.84 6.02 18.02
N GLN A 235 -7.51 5.87 17.98
CA GLN A 235 -6.59 6.81 18.62
C GLN A 235 -6.63 8.20 17.98
N GLN A 236 -6.77 8.29 16.66
CA GLN A 236 -6.92 9.56 15.94
C GLN A 236 -8.31 10.20 16.13
N LEU A 237 -9.36 9.40 16.24
CA LEU A 237 -10.75 9.87 16.36
C LEU A 237 -11.06 10.55 17.71
N THR A 238 -10.47 10.07 18.81
CA THR A 238 -10.74 10.61 20.17
C THR A 238 -10.47 12.13 20.33
N PRO A 239 -9.30 12.68 19.94
CA PRO A 239 -9.07 14.13 20.03
C PRO A 239 -9.99 14.94 19.10
N VAL A 240 -10.27 14.42 17.89
CA VAL A 240 -11.15 15.08 16.91
C VAL A 240 -12.60 15.15 17.43
N LYS A 241 -13.10 14.06 18.04
CA LYS A 241 -14.41 14.06 18.74
C LYS A 241 -14.50 15.12 19.81
N LYS A 242 -13.48 15.22 20.68
CA LYS A 242 -13.43 16.25 21.72
C LYS A 242 -13.48 17.64 21.07
N LYS A 243 -12.71 17.86 20.00
CA LYS A 243 -12.66 19.17 19.34
C LYS A 243 -13.97 19.54 18.66
N LEU A 244 -14.63 18.61 17.97
CA LEU A 244 -15.98 18.81 17.42
C LEU A 244 -16.99 19.21 18.49
N HIS A 245 -16.93 18.58 19.67
CA HIS A 245 -17.78 18.96 20.81
C HIS A 245 -17.43 20.35 21.36
N GLU A 246 -16.15 20.73 21.43
CA GLU A 246 -15.73 22.09 21.84
C GLU A 246 -16.25 23.18 20.88
N ILE A 247 -16.40 22.89 19.59
CA ILE A 247 -16.88 23.83 18.57
C ILE A 247 -18.38 23.70 18.26
N GLY A 248 -19.16 23.00 19.11
CA GLY A 248 -20.62 22.88 18.97
C GLY A 248 -21.11 21.93 17.87
N GLN A 249 -20.23 21.12 17.27
CA GLN A 249 -20.51 20.24 16.14
C GLN A 249 -20.73 18.76 16.57
N SER A 250 -21.31 18.55 17.76
CA SER A 250 -21.49 17.22 18.36
C SER A 250 -22.42 16.29 17.55
N HIS A 251 -23.37 16.85 16.79
CA HIS A 251 -24.36 16.10 16.01
C HIS A 251 -23.72 15.21 14.92
N VAL A 252 -22.59 15.64 14.35
CA VAL A 252 -21.78 14.85 13.40
C VAL A 252 -21.37 13.49 13.99
N LEU A 253 -21.30 13.39 15.32
CA LEU A 253 -20.90 12.15 16.01
C LEU A 253 -22.04 11.16 16.21
N HIS A 254 -23.31 11.54 16.01
CA HIS A 254 -24.47 10.70 16.36
C HIS A 254 -24.51 9.38 15.57
N GLY A 255 -24.10 9.42 14.30
CA GLY A 255 -23.94 8.23 13.45
C GLY A 255 -22.98 7.18 14.02
N LEU A 256 -21.97 7.60 14.79
CA LEU A 256 -21.01 6.70 15.43
C LEU A 256 -21.59 5.92 16.60
N SER A 257 -22.77 6.29 17.10
CA SER A 257 -23.50 5.52 18.12
C SER A 257 -24.39 4.47 17.45
N ILE A 258 -25.15 4.88 16.43
CA ILE A 258 -26.27 4.09 15.87
C ILE A 258 -25.82 3.11 14.76
N GLY A 259 -24.96 3.53 13.83
CA GLY A 259 -24.68 2.78 12.59
C GLY A 259 -23.98 1.42 12.78
N GLU A 260 -23.93 0.60 11.73
CA GLU A 260 -23.19 -0.67 11.74
C GLU A 260 -21.67 -0.48 11.69
N LYS A 261 -20.89 -1.56 11.88
CA LYS A 261 -19.41 -1.54 11.79
C LYS A 261 -18.86 -0.86 10.52
N PRO A 262 -19.33 -1.16 9.28
CA PRO A 262 -18.83 -0.48 8.08
C PRO A 262 -19.19 1.02 8.06
N GLN A 263 -20.45 1.38 8.33
CA GLN A 263 -20.92 2.77 8.39
C GLN A 263 -20.14 3.60 9.42
N LYS A 264 -19.98 3.07 10.64
CA LYS A 264 -19.14 3.64 11.71
C LYS A 264 -17.70 3.86 11.26
N THR A 265 -17.16 2.99 10.40
CA THR A 265 -15.79 3.11 9.88
C THR A 265 -15.68 4.16 8.77
N ILE A 266 -16.70 4.33 7.93
CA ILE A 266 -16.77 5.39 6.91
C ILE A 266 -16.83 6.76 7.59
N LEU A 267 -17.80 6.96 8.49
CA LEU A 267 -17.97 8.22 9.22
C LEU A 267 -16.74 8.54 10.09
N ALA A 268 -16.14 7.55 10.76
CA ALA A 268 -14.93 7.77 11.56
C ALA A 268 -13.72 8.23 10.73
N LYS A 269 -13.57 7.76 9.49
CA LYS A 269 -12.54 8.26 8.57
C LYS A 269 -12.84 9.70 8.19
N GLN A 270 -14.04 9.98 7.67
CA GLN A 270 -14.44 11.33 7.28
C GLN A 270 -14.23 12.35 8.40
N ILE A 271 -14.59 12.01 9.64
CA ILE A 271 -14.36 12.87 10.82
C ILE A 271 -12.86 13.12 11.05
N VAL A 272 -12.03 12.07 11.02
CA VAL A 272 -10.58 12.19 11.24
C VAL A 272 -9.89 12.98 10.13
N ASP A 273 -10.41 12.92 8.91
CA ASP A 273 -9.88 13.58 7.73
C ASP A 273 -10.29 15.08 7.64
N ILE A 274 -11.19 15.60 8.51
CA ILE A 274 -11.51 17.03 8.55
C ILE A 274 -10.31 17.82 9.10
N ASN A 275 -9.79 18.74 8.29
CA ASN A 275 -8.86 19.77 8.77
C ASN A 275 -9.60 20.79 9.64
N LEU A 276 -9.76 20.47 10.93
CA LEU A 276 -10.50 21.31 11.88
C LEU A 276 -9.89 22.70 12.07
N ARG A 277 -8.58 22.89 11.88
CA ARG A 277 -7.95 24.21 11.97
C ARG A 277 -8.44 25.09 10.83
N LEU A 278 -8.36 24.58 9.61
CA LEU A 278 -8.81 25.28 8.41
C LEU A 278 -10.32 25.50 8.42
N PHE A 279 -11.10 24.54 8.92
CA PHE A 279 -12.54 24.70 9.12
C PHE A 279 -12.87 25.87 10.09
N GLN A 280 -12.20 25.93 11.24
CA GLN A 280 -12.40 27.03 12.20
C GLN A 280 -12.01 28.38 11.60
N HIS A 281 -10.88 28.45 10.89
CA HIS A 281 -10.45 29.67 10.19
C HIS A 281 -11.46 30.11 9.12
N ALA A 282 -11.93 29.19 8.28
CA ALA A 282 -12.90 29.47 7.24
C ALA A 282 -14.23 29.99 7.80
N VAL A 283 -14.74 29.39 8.88
CA VAL A 283 -15.95 29.85 9.58
C VAL A 283 -15.77 31.23 10.19
N GLN A 284 -14.62 31.51 10.82
CA GLN A 284 -14.32 32.85 11.36
C GLN A 284 -14.20 33.91 10.25
N SER A 285 -13.55 33.57 9.13
CA SER A 285 -13.34 34.51 8.03
C SER A 285 -14.63 34.93 7.33
N ILE A 286 -15.68 34.09 7.30
CA ILE A 286 -16.97 34.48 6.71
C ILE A 286 -17.83 35.35 7.65
N GLU A 287 -17.57 35.31 8.97
CA GLU A 287 -18.22 36.18 9.96
C GLU A 287 -17.69 37.63 9.90
N THR A 288 -16.43 37.81 9.46
CA THR A 288 -15.81 39.12 9.20
C THR A 288 -15.65 39.36 7.69
N PRO A 289 -16.65 39.93 6.99
CA PRO A 289 -16.60 40.08 5.54
C PRO A 289 -15.49 41.05 5.08
N SER A 290 -14.36 40.49 4.68
CA SER A 290 -13.36 41.14 3.83
C SER A 290 -13.88 41.22 2.39
N GLY A 291 -13.42 42.23 1.63
CA GLY A 291 -13.77 42.36 0.22
C GLY A 291 -13.36 41.14 -0.61
N ARG A 292 -14.00 40.96 -1.77
CA ARG A 292 -13.47 40.04 -2.78
C ARG A 292 -12.16 40.62 -3.32
N PHE A 293 -11.12 39.80 -3.37
CA PHE A 293 -9.88 40.09 -4.06
C PHE A 293 -9.55 38.93 -4.98
N SER A 294 -9.30 39.22 -6.24
CA SER A 294 -8.82 38.29 -7.26
C SER A 294 -7.36 38.58 -7.60
N LEU A 295 -6.74 37.70 -8.40
CA LEU A 295 -5.43 37.96 -9.02
C LEU A 295 -5.44 39.20 -9.91
N TYR A 296 -6.58 39.53 -10.53
CA TYR A 296 -6.72 40.70 -11.39
C TYR A 296 -6.83 41.98 -10.55
N ASP A 297 -7.58 41.96 -9.44
CA ASP A 297 -7.64 43.09 -8.51
C ASP A 297 -6.25 43.41 -7.92
N PHE A 298 -5.46 42.38 -7.56
CA PHE A 298 -4.06 42.57 -7.15
C PHE A 298 -3.23 43.32 -8.19
N VAL A 299 -3.43 43.00 -9.47
CA VAL A 299 -2.68 43.58 -10.59
C VAL A 299 -3.12 45.00 -10.87
N ASP A 300 -4.43 45.27 -10.85
CA ASP A 300 -4.99 46.59 -11.08
C ASP A 300 -4.63 47.56 -9.94
N ASP A 301 -4.77 47.13 -8.68
CA ASP A 301 -4.37 47.88 -7.48
C ASP A 301 -2.88 48.25 -7.50
N ASN A 302 -2.03 47.37 -8.03
CA ASN A 302 -0.57 47.55 -8.08
C ASN A 302 -0.04 47.97 -9.45
N SER A 303 -0.92 48.30 -10.40
CA SER A 303 -0.59 48.60 -11.80
C SER A 303 0.56 49.60 -11.96
N ASN A 304 0.54 50.71 -11.22
CA ASN A 304 1.59 51.74 -11.24
C ASN A 304 3.00 51.23 -10.86
N LEU A 305 3.09 50.21 -10.01
CA LEU A 305 4.36 49.57 -9.62
C LEU A 305 4.75 48.49 -10.64
N LEU A 306 3.79 47.67 -11.05
CA LEU A 306 4.00 46.51 -11.90
C LEU A 306 4.23 46.87 -13.38
N LEU A 307 3.82 48.06 -13.84
CA LEU A 307 4.11 48.58 -15.20
C LEU A 307 5.60 48.53 -15.58
N LYS A 308 6.53 48.61 -14.62
CA LYS A 308 7.98 48.51 -14.87
C LYS A 308 8.47 47.07 -15.06
N ASN A 309 7.71 46.11 -14.54
CA ASN A 309 8.01 44.68 -14.51
C ASN A 309 7.01 43.86 -15.36
N ALA A 310 6.29 44.54 -16.26
CA ALA A 310 5.34 43.94 -17.18
C ALA A 310 5.98 43.70 -18.57
N LEU A 311 5.75 42.52 -19.13
CA LEU A 311 6.08 42.17 -20.52
C LEU A 311 4.80 41.73 -21.23
N ARG A 312 4.57 42.19 -22.47
CA ARG A 312 3.45 41.74 -23.30
C ARG A 312 3.95 40.90 -24.46
N ILE A 313 3.36 39.71 -24.65
CA ILE A 313 3.68 38.76 -25.73
C ILE A 313 2.40 38.18 -26.35
N PRO A 314 2.43 37.71 -27.61
CA PRO A 314 1.39 36.84 -28.17
C PRO A 314 1.39 35.45 -27.52
N TYR A 315 0.24 34.78 -27.45
CA TYR A 315 0.15 33.42 -26.86
C TYR A 315 1.07 32.38 -27.55
N SER A 316 1.36 32.53 -28.84
CA SER A 316 2.25 31.63 -29.59
C SER A 316 3.66 31.50 -28.99
N TYR A 317 4.17 32.55 -28.33
CA TYR A 317 5.49 32.57 -27.69
C TYR A 317 5.60 31.62 -26.48
N LEU A 318 4.47 31.12 -25.97
CA LEU A 318 4.43 30.17 -24.87
C LEU A 318 4.37 28.71 -25.35
N LEU A 319 3.97 28.51 -26.62
CA LEU A 319 3.77 27.21 -27.25
C LEU A 319 5.00 26.71 -28.03
N ASP A 320 5.80 27.62 -28.59
CA ASP A 320 6.80 27.27 -29.61
C ASP A 320 8.24 27.44 -29.11
N CYS A 321 9.04 26.37 -29.25
CA CYS A 321 10.49 26.42 -29.05
C CYS A 321 11.26 26.94 -30.27
N ALA A 322 10.60 27.29 -31.38
CA ALA A 322 11.22 27.49 -32.69
C ALA A 322 11.01 28.88 -33.35
N TYR A 323 10.53 29.89 -32.62
CA TYR A 323 10.38 31.30 -33.08
C TYR A 323 11.19 32.23 -32.15
N SER A 324 12.49 32.48 -32.34
CA SER A 324 13.22 33.18 -33.43
C SER A 324 13.38 34.71 -33.23
N GLU A 325 14.63 35.12 -33.00
CA GLU A 325 15.26 36.43 -33.32
C GLU A 325 15.13 37.62 -32.36
N LYS A 326 14.43 37.54 -31.20
CA LYS A 326 14.47 38.65 -30.21
C LYS A 326 14.58 38.33 -28.72
N ASN A 327 14.37 37.08 -28.27
CA ASN A 327 14.49 36.71 -26.85
C ASN A 327 14.98 35.26 -26.66
N ASP A 328 15.85 34.78 -27.56
CA ASP A 328 16.40 33.42 -27.50
C ASP A 328 17.10 33.15 -26.15
N GLU A 329 17.74 34.18 -25.56
CA GLU A 329 18.37 34.13 -24.23
C GLU A 329 17.40 33.69 -23.10
N LEU A 330 16.18 34.23 -23.05
CA LEU A 330 15.20 33.84 -22.03
C LEU A 330 14.76 32.39 -22.23
N HIS A 331 14.45 32.01 -23.47
CA HIS A 331 14.06 30.64 -23.77
C HIS A 331 15.16 29.64 -23.40
N ASP A 332 16.43 29.96 -23.72
CA ASP A 332 17.58 29.12 -23.40
C ASP A 332 17.88 29.05 -21.90
N GLU A 333 17.76 30.15 -21.15
CA GLU A 333 17.84 30.13 -19.67
C GLU A 333 16.81 29.17 -19.06
N GLY A 334 15.54 29.28 -19.47
CA GLY A 334 14.48 28.40 -18.98
C GLY A 334 14.66 26.94 -19.40
N LEU A 335 15.13 26.70 -20.63
CA LEU A 335 15.46 25.36 -21.11
C LEU A 335 16.66 24.76 -20.35
N GLN A 336 17.64 25.56 -19.94
CA GLN A 336 18.71 25.13 -19.04
C GLN A 336 18.18 24.76 -17.65
N LEU A 337 17.25 25.54 -17.07
CA LEU A 337 16.62 25.19 -15.80
C LEU A 337 15.86 23.85 -15.88
N LEU A 338 15.10 23.63 -16.95
CA LEU A 338 14.42 22.35 -17.24
C LEU A 338 15.42 21.19 -17.35
N LYS A 339 16.48 21.34 -18.17
CA LYS A 339 17.56 20.35 -18.33
C LYS A 339 18.26 20.02 -17.02
N ASN A 340 18.48 21.02 -16.17
CA ASN A 340 19.16 20.88 -14.89
C ASN A 340 18.23 20.43 -13.74
N SER A 341 16.97 20.08 -14.02
CA SER A 341 15.95 19.69 -13.03
C SER A 341 15.71 20.74 -11.94
N LYS A 342 15.84 22.03 -12.29
CA LYS A 342 15.69 23.18 -11.39
C LYS A 342 14.29 23.74 -11.30
N VAL A 343 13.35 23.17 -12.05
CA VAL A 343 11.93 23.56 -12.03
C VAL A 343 11.05 22.40 -11.61
N ALA A 344 9.88 22.71 -11.08
CA ALA A 344 8.77 21.79 -10.89
C ALA A 344 7.46 22.41 -11.37
N ILE A 345 6.49 21.55 -11.69
CA ILE A 345 5.17 21.96 -12.16
C ILE A 345 4.11 21.38 -11.22
N ILE A 346 3.16 22.22 -10.81
CA ILE A 346 1.97 21.86 -10.04
C ILE A 346 0.76 22.20 -10.90
N LEU A 347 0.10 21.16 -11.41
CA LEU A 347 -1.10 21.28 -12.24
C LEU A 347 -2.34 20.99 -11.39
N VAL A 348 -3.24 21.95 -11.34
CA VAL A 348 -4.51 21.84 -10.61
C VAL A 348 -5.65 21.58 -11.59
N ILE A 349 -6.34 20.46 -11.42
CA ILE A 349 -7.42 20.00 -12.28
C ILE A 349 -8.74 20.13 -11.51
N ASN A 350 -9.31 21.33 -11.58
CA ASN A 350 -10.62 21.66 -11.03
C ASN A 350 -11.74 21.04 -11.86
N ASN A 351 -12.84 20.65 -11.19
CA ASN A 351 -14.09 20.22 -11.83
C ASN A 351 -15.20 21.29 -11.75
N GLU A 352 -14.92 22.39 -11.06
CA GLU A 352 -15.83 23.51 -10.82
C GLU A 352 -15.28 24.77 -11.51
N ASN A 353 -15.75 25.03 -12.74
CA ASN A 353 -15.73 26.40 -13.27
C ASN A 353 -17.08 27.04 -12.91
N SER A 354 -17.09 28.34 -12.59
CA SER A 354 -18.22 29.08 -11.97
C SER A 354 -19.57 29.05 -12.71
N THR A 355 -19.63 28.44 -13.90
CA THR A 355 -20.83 28.37 -14.75
C THR A 355 -21.24 26.97 -15.23
N ARG A 356 -20.36 25.95 -15.21
CA ARG A 356 -20.67 24.59 -15.72
C ARG A 356 -19.80 23.50 -15.08
N VAL A 357 -20.45 22.39 -14.68
CA VAL A 357 -19.76 21.12 -14.41
C VAL A 357 -19.25 20.54 -15.73
N VAL A 358 -17.94 20.35 -15.83
CA VAL A 358 -17.30 19.74 -17.00
C VAL A 358 -17.36 18.21 -16.87
N SER A 359 -17.55 17.49 -17.98
CA SER A 359 -17.53 16.01 -17.90
C SER A 359 -16.11 15.50 -17.63
N LYS A 360 -16.03 14.38 -16.91
CA LYS A 360 -14.77 13.67 -16.61
C LYS A 360 -13.93 13.41 -17.87
N GLU A 361 -14.59 12.98 -18.93
CA GLU A 361 -14.00 12.64 -20.22
C GLU A 361 -13.38 13.88 -20.88
N THR A 362 -14.03 15.05 -20.73
CA THR A 362 -13.54 16.32 -21.26
C THR A 362 -12.34 16.86 -20.48
N LEU A 363 -12.31 16.67 -19.15
CA LEU A 363 -11.13 17.03 -18.35
C LEU A 363 -9.94 16.12 -18.66
N LEU A 364 -10.18 14.81 -18.77
CA LEU A 364 -9.13 13.84 -19.12
C LEU A 364 -8.60 14.05 -20.55
N SER A 365 -9.45 14.38 -21.52
CA SER A 365 -8.99 14.68 -22.89
C SER A 365 -8.19 15.98 -22.97
N LYS A 366 -8.61 17.04 -22.26
CA LYS A 366 -7.83 18.28 -22.13
C LYS A 366 -6.45 18.02 -21.49
N LEU A 367 -6.41 17.25 -20.40
CA LEU A 367 -5.17 16.85 -19.73
C LEU A 367 -4.25 16.07 -20.67
N GLN A 368 -4.79 15.07 -21.38
CA GLN A 368 -4.01 14.27 -22.32
C GLN A 368 -3.45 15.12 -23.47
N GLN A 369 -4.24 16.04 -24.03
CA GLN A 369 -3.77 16.96 -25.07
C GLN A 369 -2.64 17.85 -24.56
N LEU A 370 -2.80 18.49 -23.39
CA LEU A 370 -1.78 19.35 -22.78
C LEU A 370 -0.43 18.61 -22.60
N LEU A 371 -0.47 17.38 -22.08
CA LEU A 371 0.72 16.57 -21.83
C LEU A 371 1.38 16.07 -23.14
N LEU A 372 0.59 15.71 -24.15
CA LEU A 372 1.11 15.32 -25.47
C LEU A 372 1.72 16.52 -26.22
N ASP A 373 1.12 17.70 -26.12
CA ASP A 373 1.67 18.92 -26.71
C ASP A 373 2.98 19.34 -26.03
N TYR A 374 3.03 19.26 -24.69
CA TYR A 374 4.28 19.45 -23.94
C TYR A 374 5.39 18.48 -24.38
N GLN A 375 5.07 17.20 -24.55
CA GLN A 375 6.00 16.17 -25.03
C GLN A 375 6.54 16.48 -26.45
N ARG A 376 5.68 17.00 -27.35
CA ARG A 376 6.08 17.39 -28.72
C ARG A 376 7.03 18.58 -28.74
N VAL A 377 6.74 19.59 -27.92
CA VAL A 377 7.47 20.86 -27.87
C VAL A 377 8.89 20.65 -27.35
N LEU A 378 9.05 19.89 -26.26
CA LEU A 378 10.28 19.94 -25.48
C LEU A 378 11.51 19.26 -26.10
N LYS A 379 11.35 18.35 -27.07
CA LYS A 379 12.44 17.68 -27.83
C LYS A 379 13.72 17.41 -27.04
N PHE A 380 13.59 16.92 -25.80
CA PHE A 380 14.65 16.09 -25.23
C PHE A 380 14.82 14.88 -26.17
N GLY A 381 15.98 14.24 -26.15
CA GLY A 381 16.15 12.96 -26.86
C GLY A 381 15.28 11.86 -26.23
N GLU A 382 15.67 10.61 -26.39
CA GLU A 382 15.01 9.44 -25.73
C GLU A 382 15.21 9.40 -24.20
N LYS A 383 15.35 10.56 -23.54
CA LYS A 383 15.56 10.72 -22.09
C LYS A 383 14.29 11.22 -21.41
N CYS A 384 13.94 10.58 -20.30
CA CYS A 384 12.84 11.00 -19.44
C CYS A 384 13.04 12.42 -18.89
N LEU A 385 11.92 13.10 -18.65
CA LEU A 385 11.86 14.38 -17.95
C LEU A 385 12.07 14.16 -16.44
N GLU A 386 13.17 14.71 -15.93
CA GLU A 386 13.58 14.58 -14.53
C GLU A 386 13.03 15.70 -13.62
N ILE A 387 12.13 16.55 -14.14
CA ILE A 387 11.43 17.58 -13.36
C ILE A 387 10.28 16.95 -12.52
N PRO A 388 10.00 17.44 -11.31
CA PRO A 388 8.84 17.00 -10.54
C PRO A 388 7.53 17.54 -11.13
N LEU A 389 6.52 16.68 -11.20
CA LEU A 389 5.16 17.03 -11.58
C LEU A 389 4.20 16.65 -10.45
N ILE A 390 3.42 17.61 -9.96
CA ILE A 390 2.40 17.38 -8.95
C ILE A 390 1.03 17.65 -9.59
N ILE A 391 0.11 16.70 -9.48
CA ILE A 391 -1.26 16.83 -9.98
C ILE A 391 -2.20 16.88 -8.79
N VAL A 392 -2.88 18.01 -8.62
CA VAL A 392 -3.88 18.22 -7.56
C VAL A 392 -5.26 18.13 -8.21
N THR A 393 -6.12 17.21 -7.75
CA THR A 393 -7.46 17.02 -8.33
C THR A 393 -8.43 16.33 -7.37
N SER A 394 -9.69 16.27 -7.77
CA SER A 394 -10.73 15.55 -7.04
C SER A 394 -10.47 14.04 -6.97
N LYS A 395 -10.85 13.44 -5.83
CA LYS A 395 -10.85 11.98 -5.61
C LYS A 395 -11.48 11.15 -6.75
N TYR A 396 -12.48 11.73 -7.40
CA TYR A 396 -13.23 11.12 -8.49
C TYR A 396 -12.44 11.06 -9.81
N LEU A 397 -11.49 11.99 -10.01
CA LEU A 397 -10.59 12.02 -11.16
C LEU A 397 -9.26 11.30 -10.89
N LEU A 398 -8.75 11.33 -9.65
CA LEU A 398 -7.42 10.87 -9.27
C LEU A 398 -7.04 9.49 -9.84
N ALA A 399 -7.84 8.45 -9.61
CA ALA A 399 -7.60 7.09 -10.13
C ALA A 399 -7.63 6.99 -11.67
N SER A 400 -8.29 7.94 -12.35
CA SER A 400 -8.30 8.01 -13.82
C SER A 400 -7.14 8.84 -14.38
N CYS A 401 -6.63 9.82 -13.63
CA CYS A 401 -5.36 10.48 -13.94
C CYS A 401 -4.19 9.50 -13.78
N GLU A 402 -4.12 8.73 -12.67
CA GLU A 402 -3.12 7.68 -12.46
C GLU A 402 -3.13 6.64 -13.60
N LYS A 403 -4.32 6.22 -14.02
CA LYS A 403 -4.51 5.31 -15.16
C LYS A 403 -4.03 5.95 -16.47
N LEU A 404 -4.43 7.19 -16.76
CA LEU A 404 -4.02 7.91 -17.97
C LEU A 404 -2.49 8.02 -18.08
N PHE A 405 -1.80 8.36 -16.98
CA PHE A 405 -0.34 8.40 -16.94
C PHE A 405 0.27 7.01 -17.17
N SER A 406 -0.25 5.98 -16.50
CA SER A 406 0.25 4.60 -16.63
C SER A 406 0.06 4.03 -18.04
N GLU A 407 -1.01 4.39 -18.75
CA GLU A 407 -1.29 3.95 -20.12
C GLU A 407 -0.47 4.71 -21.20
N ASN A 408 0.14 5.85 -20.87
CA ASN A 408 0.90 6.70 -21.80
C ASN A 408 2.38 6.86 -21.38
N ASP A 409 2.96 5.86 -20.70
CA ASP A 409 4.35 5.86 -20.21
C ASP A 409 4.74 7.16 -19.47
N TYR A 410 3.83 7.60 -18.60
CA TYR A 410 3.92 8.83 -17.81
C TYR A 410 4.19 10.11 -18.63
N PHE A 411 3.90 10.10 -19.94
CA PHE A 411 4.19 11.21 -20.87
C PHE A 411 5.67 11.63 -20.82
N MET A 412 6.58 10.65 -20.69
CA MET A 412 8.03 10.83 -20.50
C MET A 412 8.45 11.43 -19.14
N PHE A 413 7.55 11.78 -18.22
CA PHE A 413 7.95 12.15 -16.85
C PHE A 413 8.47 10.94 -16.09
N ASN A 414 9.52 11.12 -15.30
CA ASN A 414 10.01 10.08 -14.39
C ASN A 414 8.89 9.70 -13.39
N PRO A 415 8.39 8.44 -13.36
CA PRO A 415 7.25 8.05 -12.52
C PRO A 415 7.49 8.25 -11.03
N GLN A 416 8.75 8.23 -10.56
CA GLN A 416 9.10 8.48 -9.15
C GLN A 416 8.99 9.97 -8.76
N LYS A 417 8.84 10.85 -9.76
CA LYS A 417 8.74 12.31 -9.60
C LYS A 417 7.35 12.86 -9.97
N VAL A 418 6.40 11.99 -10.33
CA VAL A 418 4.98 12.34 -10.51
C VAL A 418 4.22 12.03 -9.22
N LEU A 419 3.53 13.02 -8.68
CA LEU A 419 2.77 12.90 -7.43
C LEU A 419 1.30 13.32 -7.64
N PHE A 420 0.37 12.42 -7.36
CA PHE A 420 -1.07 12.70 -7.36
C PHE A 420 -1.54 13.06 -5.94
N ILE A 421 -2.31 14.14 -5.82
CA ILE A 421 -2.81 14.69 -4.56
C ILE A 421 -4.33 14.89 -4.67
N GLU A 422 -5.07 14.41 -3.66
CA GLU A 422 -6.48 14.77 -3.50
C GLU A 422 -6.59 16.23 -3.01
N GLU A 423 -7.43 17.01 -3.69
CA GLU A 423 -7.74 18.40 -3.30
C GLU A 423 -8.35 18.49 -1.88
N THR A 424 -8.01 19.57 -1.16
CA THR A 424 -8.56 19.85 0.17
C THR A 424 -10.06 20.16 0.09
N LYS A 425 -10.82 19.54 0.99
CA LYS A 425 -12.26 19.76 1.14
C LYS A 425 -12.59 20.20 2.56
N LEU A 426 -13.63 21.01 2.71
CA LEU A 426 -14.22 21.32 4.00
C LEU A 426 -15.66 20.84 4.06
N PRO A 427 -16.19 20.60 5.28
CA PRO A 427 -17.62 20.41 5.48
C PRO A 427 -18.44 21.60 4.98
N ILE A 428 -19.54 21.31 4.29
CA ILE A 428 -20.60 22.28 3.97
C ILE A 428 -21.35 22.61 5.25
N ILE A 429 -21.67 23.88 5.48
CA ILE A 429 -22.38 24.36 6.67
C ILE A 429 -23.79 24.83 6.33
N SER A 430 -24.69 24.85 7.31
CA SER A 430 -26.00 25.50 7.22
C SER A 430 -25.84 27.00 7.00
N ASN A 431 -26.79 27.62 6.28
CA ASN A 431 -26.94 29.07 6.24
C ASN A 431 -27.92 29.63 7.28
N SER A 432 -28.40 28.79 8.22
CA SER A 432 -29.26 29.24 9.31
C SER A 432 -28.50 30.18 10.26
N ALA A 433 -29.13 31.33 10.57
CA ALA A 433 -28.54 32.40 11.38
C ALA A 433 -28.16 31.99 12.81
N GLU A 434 -28.62 30.83 13.28
CA GLU A 434 -28.40 30.36 14.65
C GLU A 434 -27.20 29.40 14.81
N SER A 435 -26.68 28.82 13.72
CA SER A 435 -25.43 28.04 13.80
C SER A 435 -24.78 27.71 12.45
N ASN A 436 -23.45 27.86 12.39
CA ASN A 436 -22.58 27.33 11.32
C ASN A 436 -22.45 25.79 11.42
N ARG A 437 -23.58 25.06 11.53
CA ARG A 437 -23.65 23.60 11.69
C ARG A 437 -23.21 22.90 10.42
N ILE A 438 -22.31 21.93 10.55
CA ILE A 438 -21.93 20.98 9.49
C ILE A 438 -23.17 20.21 9.04
N LEU A 439 -23.43 20.18 7.73
CA LEU A 439 -24.53 19.39 7.17
C LEU A 439 -24.13 17.93 6.92
N MET A 440 -25.06 17.02 7.16
CA MET A 440 -24.88 15.59 6.93
C MET A 440 -25.66 15.18 5.67
N LYS A 441 -25.04 14.42 4.77
CA LYS A 441 -25.70 13.83 3.59
C LYS A 441 -26.53 12.61 3.98
N SER A 442 -26.08 11.89 5.00
CA SER A 442 -26.79 10.80 5.66
C SER A 442 -26.23 10.64 7.08
N SER A 443 -26.82 9.78 7.90
CA SER A 443 -26.34 9.52 9.27
C SER A 443 -24.90 9.00 9.36
N TRP A 444 -24.22 8.69 8.25
CA TRP A 444 -22.83 8.23 8.20
C TRP A 444 -21.97 8.91 7.11
N GLU A 445 -22.48 10.00 6.50
CA GLU A 445 -21.77 10.73 5.45
C GLU A 445 -21.93 12.25 5.65
N ILE A 446 -20.81 12.96 5.73
CA ILE A 446 -20.75 14.42 5.88
C ILE A 446 -20.84 15.07 4.49
N LEU A 447 -21.60 16.16 4.33
CA LEU A 447 -21.54 16.98 3.11
C LEU A 447 -20.21 17.74 3.10
N GLN A 448 -19.43 17.56 2.05
CA GLN A 448 -18.12 18.19 1.87
C GLN A 448 -17.94 18.62 0.42
N SER A 449 -17.24 19.73 0.23
CA SER A 449 -16.94 20.29 -1.10
C SER A 449 -15.49 20.79 -1.17
N PRO A 450 -14.88 20.86 -2.37
CA PRO A 450 -13.58 21.48 -2.56
C PRO A 450 -13.62 22.96 -2.17
N ILE A 451 -12.53 23.43 -1.56
CA ILE A 451 -12.46 24.82 -1.06
C ILE A 451 -11.95 25.83 -2.09
N GLY A 452 -11.83 25.47 -3.36
CA GLY A 452 -11.35 26.36 -4.42
C GLY A 452 -9.83 26.42 -4.55
N SER A 453 -9.36 27.29 -5.44
CA SER A 453 -7.97 27.37 -5.90
C SER A 453 -6.96 27.66 -4.78
N GLY A 454 -7.35 28.42 -3.75
CA GLY A 454 -6.53 28.70 -2.57
C GLY A 454 -6.20 27.44 -1.76
N GLY A 455 -7.09 26.44 -1.75
CA GLY A 455 -6.92 25.18 -1.02
C GLY A 455 -5.74 24.34 -1.47
N THR A 456 -5.19 24.60 -2.66
CA THR A 456 -4.02 23.91 -3.21
C THR A 456 -2.83 23.94 -2.24
N PHE A 457 -2.62 25.06 -1.52
CA PHE A 457 -1.52 25.17 -0.56
C PHE A 457 -1.69 24.25 0.67
N ASP A 458 -2.92 24.01 1.14
CA ASP A 458 -3.20 23.01 2.19
C ASP A 458 -2.99 21.58 1.68
N SER A 459 -3.45 21.30 0.46
CA SER A 459 -3.29 19.99 -0.19
C SER A 459 -1.81 19.63 -0.34
N LEU A 460 -0.99 20.58 -0.78
CA LEU A 460 0.46 20.45 -0.90
C LEU A 460 1.16 20.35 0.47
N SER A 461 0.71 21.11 1.47
CA SER A 461 1.25 21.08 2.84
C SER A 461 1.05 19.72 3.49
N SER A 462 -0.16 19.17 3.38
CA SER A 462 -0.53 17.85 3.92
C SER A 462 0.33 16.72 3.36
N HIS A 463 0.80 16.84 2.11
CA HIS A 463 1.66 15.86 1.44
C HIS A 463 3.16 16.19 1.55
N LYS A 464 3.54 17.25 2.27
CA LYS A 464 4.94 17.74 2.38
C LYS A 464 5.59 18.00 1.02
N ALA A 465 4.81 18.49 0.06
CA ALA A 465 5.29 18.78 -1.29
C ALA A 465 6.47 19.76 -1.29
N LEU A 466 6.40 20.83 -0.47
CA LEU A 466 7.50 21.80 -0.34
C LEU A 466 8.81 21.13 0.11
N ASP A 467 8.76 20.25 1.12
CA ASP A 467 9.94 19.51 1.60
C ASP A 467 10.52 18.59 0.51
N LEU A 468 9.65 18.00 -0.33
CA LEU A 468 10.08 17.16 -1.47
C LEU A 468 10.80 18.02 -2.52
N LEU A 469 10.17 19.11 -2.97
CA LEU A 469 10.73 20.01 -4.00
C LEU A 469 12.07 20.63 -3.55
N GLN A 470 12.18 21.06 -2.29
CA GLN A 470 13.43 21.57 -1.73
C GLN A 470 14.55 20.51 -1.70
N ARG A 471 14.24 19.26 -1.30
CA ARG A 471 15.21 18.14 -1.33
C ARG A 471 15.64 17.77 -2.74
N MET A 472 14.80 18.01 -3.74
CA MET A 472 15.10 17.79 -5.16
C MET A 472 15.90 18.93 -5.79
N GLY A 473 16.20 20.00 -5.03
CA GLY A 473 17.03 21.12 -5.51
C GLY A 473 16.32 22.07 -6.49
N VAL A 474 14.98 22.07 -6.47
CA VAL A 474 14.12 22.94 -7.29
C VAL A 474 14.25 24.40 -6.84
N GLU A 475 14.39 25.29 -7.81
CA GLU A 475 14.54 26.74 -7.61
C GLU A 475 13.27 27.51 -7.97
N TYR A 476 12.53 27.06 -8.99
CA TYR A 476 11.26 27.65 -9.43
C TYR A 476 10.14 26.61 -9.51
N VAL A 477 8.93 27.01 -9.15
CA VAL A 477 7.74 26.15 -9.16
C VAL A 477 6.63 26.86 -9.92
N GLN A 478 6.17 26.26 -11.02
CA GLN A 478 4.96 26.71 -11.72
C GLN A 478 3.73 26.10 -11.04
N LEU A 479 2.74 26.93 -10.73
CA LEU A 479 1.42 26.56 -10.25
C LEU A 479 0.40 27.04 -11.28
N CYS A 480 -0.32 26.11 -11.91
CA CYS A 480 -1.26 26.43 -12.99
C CYS A 480 -2.56 25.61 -12.95
N SER A 481 -3.65 26.21 -13.44
CA SER A 481 -4.92 25.54 -13.70
C SER A 481 -4.90 24.76 -15.02
N LEU A 482 -5.70 23.69 -15.13
CA LEU A 482 -5.93 23.00 -16.40
C LEU A 482 -6.82 23.83 -17.34
N SER A 483 -6.19 24.70 -18.12
CA SER A 483 -6.86 25.56 -19.09
C SER A 483 -6.28 25.42 -20.50
N ALA A 484 -7.10 25.75 -21.52
CA ALA A 484 -6.69 25.68 -22.92
C ALA A 484 -5.59 26.68 -23.29
N ARG A 485 -5.33 27.68 -22.43
CA ARG A 485 -4.28 28.68 -22.59
C ARG A 485 -3.17 28.56 -21.52
N CYS A 486 -3.04 27.43 -20.82
CA CYS A 486 -2.01 27.20 -19.82
C CYS A 486 -0.59 27.16 -20.45
N ALA A 487 0.38 27.89 -19.88
CA ALA A 487 1.78 27.91 -20.33
C ALA A 487 2.56 26.73 -19.73
N PHE A 488 1.97 25.54 -19.74
CA PHE A 488 2.43 24.38 -18.98
C PHE A 488 3.90 24.04 -19.29
N GLY A 489 4.76 24.22 -18.29
CA GLY A 489 6.19 23.96 -18.37
C GLY A 489 6.97 24.83 -19.36
N SER A 490 6.42 25.96 -19.80
CA SER A 490 6.98 26.79 -20.87
C SER A 490 8.41 27.28 -20.54
N PRO A 491 9.43 26.96 -21.37
CA PRO A 491 10.79 27.41 -21.14
C PRO A 491 10.88 28.94 -21.10
N PHE A 492 10.16 29.65 -21.97
CA PHE A 492 10.14 31.11 -21.99
C PHE A 492 9.66 31.71 -20.66
N PHE A 493 8.62 31.14 -20.04
CA PHE A 493 8.07 31.67 -18.80
C PHE A 493 9.01 31.43 -17.61
N PHE A 494 9.64 30.26 -17.52
CA PHE A 494 10.71 30.01 -16.54
C PHE A 494 11.94 30.90 -16.77
N GLY A 495 12.32 31.13 -18.03
CA GLY A 495 13.40 32.03 -18.40
C GLY A 495 13.17 33.47 -17.96
N LEU A 496 11.97 33.99 -18.20
CA LEU A 496 11.54 35.32 -17.74
C LEU A 496 11.67 35.46 -16.21
N ALA A 497 11.21 34.45 -15.46
CA ALA A 497 11.35 34.44 -14.00
C ALA A 497 12.82 34.36 -13.55
N CYS A 498 13.62 33.52 -14.21
CA CYS A 498 15.04 33.29 -13.92
C CYS A 498 15.91 34.52 -14.15
N SER A 499 15.88 35.07 -15.36
CA SER A 499 16.71 36.19 -15.79
C SER A 499 16.48 37.43 -14.93
N ARG A 500 15.23 37.60 -14.46
CA ARG A 500 14.81 38.68 -13.56
C ARG A 500 14.98 38.38 -12.08
N ARG A 501 15.36 37.16 -11.69
CA ARG A 501 15.40 36.67 -10.30
C ARG A 501 14.09 36.94 -9.56
N ALA A 502 12.99 36.69 -10.25
CA ALA A 502 11.64 36.93 -9.77
C ALA A 502 11.37 36.09 -8.50
N ASP A 503 10.76 36.71 -7.49
CA ASP A 503 10.16 35.94 -6.40
C ASP A 503 8.77 35.42 -6.83
N LEU A 504 8.11 36.13 -7.76
CA LEU A 504 6.82 35.80 -8.35
C LEU A 504 6.77 36.26 -9.82
N ALA A 505 6.29 35.41 -10.72
CA ALA A 505 5.89 35.81 -12.07
C ALA A 505 4.45 35.34 -12.35
N LEU A 506 3.58 36.27 -12.75
CA LEU A 506 2.16 36.06 -13.00
C LEU A 506 1.87 36.15 -14.49
N LYS A 507 1.16 35.18 -15.07
CA LYS A 507 0.65 35.28 -16.43
C LYS A 507 -0.80 35.77 -16.42
N ILE A 508 -1.11 36.74 -17.27
CA ILE A 508 -2.43 37.39 -17.34
C ILE A 508 -2.93 37.38 -18.78
N LEU A 509 -4.20 37.01 -18.97
CA LEU A 509 -4.86 37.03 -20.26
C LEU A 509 -5.73 38.30 -20.40
N ASP A 510 -5.82 38.84 -21.61
CA ASP A 510 -6.65 40.03 -21.92
C ASP A 510 -8.17 39.78 -21.72
N ARG A 511 -8.60 38.52 -21.56
CA ARG A 511 -9.98 38.13 -21.23
C ARG A 511 -9.97 37.28 -19.97
N ASN A 512 -10.86 37.63 -19.04
CA ASN A 512 -10.91 37.04 -17.71
C ASN A 512 -11.82 35.79 -17.70
N GLU A 513 -11.25 34.62 -17.43
CA GLU A 513 -11.98 33.44 -16.96
C GLU A 513 -11.70 33.31 -15.46
N GLU A 514 -12.76 33.31 -14.64
CA GLU A 514 -12.63 33.17 -13.17
C GLU A 514 -11.93 31.84 -12.82
N ASP A 515 -11.04 31.89 -11.81
CA ASP A 515 -10.18 30.78 -11.35
C ASP A 515 -9.15 30.23 -12.34
N ASP A 516 -8.88 30.91 -13.46
CA ASP A 516 -7.75 30.58 -14.33
C ASP A 516 -6.46 31.28 -13.88
N TYR A 517 -5.41 30.51 -13.57
CA TYR A 517 -4.14 31.04 -13.05
C TYR A 517 -2.94 30.27 -13.57
N ASP A 518 -1.83 30.98 -13.72
CA ASP A 518 -0.57 30.41 -14.20
C ASP A 518 0.58 31.27 -13.64
N ILE A 519 1.21 30.75 -12.58
CA ILE A 519 2.05 31.50 -11.65
C ILE A 519 3.37 30.76 -11.45
N ILE A 520 4.51 31.42 -11.63
CA ILE A 520 5.82 30.89 -11.20
C ILE A 520 6.21 31.54 -9.88
N PHE A 521 6.51 30.71 -8.88
CA PHE A 521 7.11 31.11 -7.62
C PHE A 521 8.60 30.75 -7.60
N SER A 522 9.44 31.59 -7.00
CA SER A 522 10.73 31.09 -6.47
C SER A 522 10.45 30.14 -5.29
N ILE A 523 11.25 29.11 -5.09
CA ILE A 523 11.06 28.14 -3.99
C ILE A 523 11.10 28.83 -2.60
N GLY A 524 11.83 29.95 -2.51
CA GLY A 524 11.87 30.82 -1.33
C GLY A 524 10.57 31.59 -1.12
N GLN A 525 9.97 32.15 -2.18
CA GLN A 525 8.68 32.83 -2.08
C GLN A 525 7.54 31.83 -1.81
N LEU A 526 7.54 30.67 -2.47
CA LEU A 526 6.59 29.59 -2.20
C LEU A 526 6.62 29.19 -0.71
N SER A 527 7.81 29.06 -0.11
CA SER A 527 7.96 28.79 1.32
C SER A 527 7.42 29.90 2.23
N LYS A 528 7.41 31.17 1.78
CA LYS A 528 6.69 32.24 2.50
C LYS A 528 5.18 32.10 2.33
N THR A 529 4.69 31.89 1.11
CA THR A 529 3.25 31.76 0.81
C THR A 529 2.61 30.64 1.64
N PHE A 530 3.26 29.48 1.77
CA PHE A 530 2.80 28.39 2.65
C PHE A 530 2.63 28.80 4.12
N LYS A 531 3.43 29.73 4.64
CA LYS A 531 3.33 30.22 6.03
C LYS A 531 2.19 31.23 6.22
N HIS A 532 1.70 31.83 5.14
CA HIS A 532 0.58 32.79 5.14
C HIS A 532 -0.73 32.13 4.64
N PHE A 533 -0.74 30.82 4.38
CA PHE A 533 -1.98 30.12 4.02
C PHE A 533 -3.06 30.24 5.12
N GLU A 534 -2.65 30.25 6.39
CA GLU A 534 -3.55 30.47 7.54
C GLU A 534 -4.12 31.91 7.61
N THR A 535 -3.86 32.78 6.63
CA THR A 535 -4.46 34.13 6.51
C THR A 535 -5.28 34.34 5.24
N ILE A 536 -5.52 33.32 4.39
CA ILE A 536 -6.35 33.46 3.18
C ILE A 536 -7.83 33.65 3.57
N PRO A 537 -8.50 34.72 3.10
CA PRO A 537 -9.92 34.91 3.39
C PRO A 537 -10.79 33.84 2.72
N PHE A 538 -11.80 33.37 3.46
CA PHE A 538 -12.86 32.51 2.95
C PHE A 538 -14.13 33.30 2.66
N GLN A 539 -14.87 32.84 1.67
CA GLN A 539 -16.18 33.33 1.27
C GLN A 539 -17.22 32.22 1.45
N ALA A 540 -18.42 32.62 1.87
CA ALA A 540 -19.58 31.75 1.97
C ALA A 540 -20.34 31.78 0.63
N VAL A 541 -20.23 30.70 -0.17
CA VAL A 541 -20.96 30.56 -1.44
C VAL A 541 -22.32 29.90 -1.16
N PRO A 542 -23.47 30.56 -1.41
CA PRO A 542 -24.79 29.99 -1.12
C PRO A 542 -25.11 28.83 -2.07
N GLU A 543 -25.42 27.66 -1.51
CA GLU A 543 -25.72 26.44 -2.26
C GLU A 543 -26.95 25.71 -1.69
N GLN A 544 -27.58 24.88 -2.52
CA GLN A 544 -28.77 24.10 -2.18
C GLN A 544 -28.39 22.62 -2.05
N HIS A 545 -28.53 22.08 -0.84
CA HIS A 545 -28.17 20.70 -0.51
C HIS A 545 -29.29 19.97 0.24
N ARG A 546 -29.68 18.82 -0.33
CA ARG A 546 -30.38 17.78 0.42
C ARG A 546 -29.48 17.29 1.55
N HIS A 547 -30.04 17.22 2.75
CA HIS A 547 -29.31 16.85 3.95
C HIS A 547 -30.22 16.13 4.94
N VAL A 548 -29.62 15.52 5.95
CA VAL A 548 -30.29 14.76 6.99
C VAL A 548 -29.97 15.38 8.34
N GLU A 549 -31.00 15.73 9.11
CA GLU A 549 -30.88 16.23 10.47
C GLU A 549 -31.61 15.32 11.45
N GLN A 550 -31.17 15.29 12.72
CA GLN A 550 -31.87 14.56 13.78
C GLN A 550 -32.79 15.52 14.53
N ILE A 551 -34.10 15.30 14.39
CA ILE A 551 -35.17 16.11 15.00
C ILE A 551 -35.99 15.16 15.89
N ASP A 552 -36.18 15.52 17.16
CA ASP A 552 -36.88 14.72 18.18
C ASP A 552 -36.42 13.25 18.32
N GLY A 553 -35.17 12.99 17.94
CA GLY A 553 -34.54 11.65 17.98
C GLY A 553 -34.64 10.87 16.66
N GLU A 554 -35.52 11.27 15.74
CA GLU A 554 -35.65 10.67 14.41
C GLU A 554 -34.75 11.38 13.39
N TRP A 555 -34.32 10.66 12.35
CA TRP A 555 -33.53 11.23 11.26
C TRP A 555 -34.46 11.60 10.11
N LEU A 556 -34.55 12.89 9.80
CA LEU A 556 -35.39 13.41 8.73
C LEU A 556 -34.52 13.88 7.55
N GLU A 557 -34.91 13.49 6.33
CA GLU A 557 -34.32 14.01 5.09
C GLU A 557 -35.03 15.31 4.70
N LEU A 558 -34.24 16.34 4.43
CA LEU A 558 -34.68 17.70 4.14
C LEU A 558 -34.29 18.07 2.71
N ASP A 559 -35.28 18.36 1.86
CA ASP A 559 -35.13 18.80 0.47
C ASP A 559 -35.60 20.25 0.31
N PRO A 560 -34.75 21.25 0.64
CA PRO A 560 -35.13 22.66 0.61
C PRO A 560 -35.23 23.17 -0.83
N THR A 561 -36.13 24.14 -1.07
CA THR A 561 -36.40 24.74 -2.39
C THR A 561 -35.59 26.00 -2.70
N MET A 562 -34.78 26.46 -1.75
CA MET A 562 -33.87 27.61 -1.85
C MET A 562 -32.50 27.23 -1.26
N PRO A 563 -31.42 27.98 -1.53
CA PRO A 563 -30.14 27.78 -0.88
C PRO A 563 -30.29 27.73 0.65
N ASN A 564 -29.81 26.63 1.25
CA ASN A 564 -29.92 26.30 2.68
C ASN A 564 -28.54 26.10 3.34
N SER A 565 -27.48 26.31 2.56
CA SER A 565 -26.12 25.94 2.93
C SER A 565 -25.10 26.92 2.37
N TYR A 566 -23.93 26.95 2.98
CA TYR A 566 -22.76 27.63 2.45
C TYR A 566 -21.63 26.63 2.19
N ARG A 567 -21.08 26.69 0.98
CA ARG A 567 -19.74 26.17 0.70
C ARG A 567 -18.71 27.20 1.12
N LEU A 568 -17.70 26.74 1.87
CA LEU A 568 -16.56 27.53 2.29
C LEU A 568 -15.52 27.53 1.15
N HIS A 569 -15.38 28.65 0.45
CA HIS A 569 -14.53 28.79 -0.73
C HIS A 569 -13.43 29.83 -0.50
N CYS A 570 -12.22 29.56 -1.01
CA CYS A 570 -11.08 30.45 -1.02
C CYS A 570 -10.37 30.37 -2.39
N SER A 571 -10.02 31.51 -2.95
CA SER A 571 -9.28 31.61 -4.20
C SER A 571 -7.81 31.92 -3.94
N ILE A 572 -6.95 31.76 -4.94
CA ILE A 572 -5.61 32.37 -4.90
C ILE A 572 -5.81 33.89 -5.11
N ASP A 573 -5.54 34.70 -4.09
CA ASP A 573 -5.91 36.11 -4.05
C ASP A 573 -4.72 37.06 -3.78
N SER A 574 -4.99 38.37 -3.72
CA SER A 574 -4.01 39.40 -3.39
C SER A 574 -3.33 39.18 -2.03
N SER A 575 -4.03 38.59 -1.05
CA SER A 575 -3.55 38.42 0.32
C SER A 575 -2.29 37.57 0.39
N LEU A 576 -2.18 36.55 -0.48
CA LEU A 576 -1.01 35.68 -0.61
C LEU A 576 0.25 36.41 -1.08
N PHE A 577 0.10 37.56 -1.73
CA PHE A 577 1.19 38.34 -2.32
C PHE A 577 1.54 39.61 -1.54
N ASN A 578 0.82 39.92 -0.46
CA ASN A 578 1.15 41.04 0.46
C ASN A 578 2.57 40.94 1.07
N SER A 579 3.18 39.74 1.07
CA SER A 579 4.56 39.51 1.52
C SER A 579 5.62 39.55 0.40
N CYS A 580 5.23 39.75 -0.85
CA CYS A 580 6.12 39.83 -2.00
C CYS A 580 6.84 41.18 -2.05
N ASN A 581 8.11 41.17 -2.47
CA ASN A 581 8.76 42.41 -2.89
C ASN A 581 8.31 42.74 -4.32
N MET A 582 7.60 43.85 -4.50
CA MET A 582 7.04 44.27 -5.80
C MET A 582 8.11 44.47 -6.89
N ASP A 583 9.34 44.86 -6.53
CA ASP A 583 10.46 44.95 -7.48
C ASP A 583 10.83 43.59 -8.10
N LYS A 584 10.40 42.49 -7.48
CA LYS A 584 10.61 41.10 -7.91
C LYS A 584 9.32 40.38 -8.34
N VAL A 585 8.20 41.10 -8.43
CA VAL A 585 6.97 40.60 -9.03
C VAL A 585 6.99 40.99 -10.51
N PHE A 586 6.79 40.02 -11.40
CA PHE A 586 6.74 40.23 -12.84
C PHE A 586 5.39 39.82 -13.41
N ILE A 587 4.92 40.57 -14.40
CA ILE A 587 3.69 40.25 -15.13
C ILE A 587 4.04 39.88 -16.57
N LEU A 588 3.47 38.77 -17.03
CA LEU A 588 3.44 38.39 -18.43
C LEU A 588 2.01 38.56 -18.97
N HIS A 589 1.75 39.69 -19.61
CA HIS A 589 0.50 39.91 -20.34
C HIS A 589 0.53 39.14 -21.66
N VAL A 590 -0.49 38.33 -21.89
CA VAL A 590 -0.58 37.46 -23.05
C VAL A 590 -1.77 37.89 -23.90
N SER A 591 -1.47 38.44 -25.07
CA SER A 591 -2.47 38.82 -26.06
C SER A 591 -2.93 37.62 -26.89
N GLU A 592 -4.13 37.75 -27.46
CA GLU A 592 -4.67 36.82 -28.46
C GLU A 592 -3.79 36.75 -29.73
#